data_AF-A0A7W8DXZ2-F1
#
_entry.id   AF-A0A7W8DXZ2-F1
#
_cell.length_a   1.000
_cell.length_b   1.000
_cell.length_c   1.000
_cell.angle_alpha   90.00
_cell.angle_beta   90.00
_cell.angle_gamma   90.00
#
_symmetry.space_group_name_H-M   'P 1'
#
loop_
_entity.id
_entity.type
_entity.pdbx_description
1 polymer ?
#
loop_
_entity_poly.entity_id
_entity_poly.type
_entity_poly.pdbx_seq_one_letter_code
_entity_poly.pdbx_strand_id
1 'polypeptide(L)'
;MTKSLILTALFAALALSTIDAAQAQGRGYGDGRGPVGQVCARDIDAYCAGIRHGNRGVRNCLNSHRPQVSRACRAALDGTSGGRGWQ
;
A
#
# COMPACT_ATOMS: atom_id res chain seq x y z
N MET A 1 48.63 28.70 6.10
CA MET A 1 48.19 27.67 5.13
C MET A 1 47.53 26.46 5.81
N THR A 2 46.91 26.63 6.98
CA THR A 2 46.20 25.57 7.74
C THR A 2 44.69 25.82 7.85
N LYS A 3 44.22 26.98 7.39
CA LYS A 3 42.81 27.42 7.48
C LYS A 3 41.92 26.83 6.38
N SER A 4 42.49 26.47 5.23
CA SER A 4 41.79 25.81 4.11
C SER A 4 41.54 24.31 4.34
N LEU A 5 42.33 23.67 5.21
CA LEU A 5 42.17 22.25 5.57
C LEU A 5 40.97 22.00 6.52
N ILE A 6 40.53 23.04 7.25
CA ILE A 6 39.38 22.94 8.16
C ILE A 6 38.06 23.07 7.39
N LEU A 7 38.04 23.84 6.29
CA LEU A 7 36.87 24.04 5.43
C LEU A 7 36.51 22.78 4.63
N THR A 8 37.49 21.97 4.23
CA THR A 8 37.25 20.71 3.51
C THR A 8 36.75 19.59 4.42
N ALA A 9 37.16 19.56 5.70
CA ALA A 9 36.70 18.58 6.69
C ALA A 9 35.22 18.79 7.09
N LEU A 10 34.77 20.04 7.16
CA LEU A 10 33.36 20.35 7.42
C LEU A 10 32.45 19.95 6.25
N PHE A 11 32.92 20.10 5.01
CA PHE A 11 32.15 19.69 3.83
C PHE A 11 32.03 18.16 3.69
N ALA A 12 33.06 17.41 4.10
CA ALA A 12 33.01 15.94 4.09
C ALA A 12 32.05 15.38 5.15
N ALA A 13 31.89 16.03 6.30
CA ALA A 13 30.96 15.59 7.35
C ALA A 13 29.48 15.79 6.98
N LEU A 14 29.15 16.71 6.06
CA LEU A 14 27.78 16.90 5.59
C LEU A 14 27.35 15.93 4.47
N ALA A 15 28.27 15.12 3.93
CA ALA A 15 27.98 14.19 2.84
C ALA A 15 27.89 12.71 3.27
N LEU A 16 28.24 12.35 4.51
CA LEU A 16 28.08 10.98 5.01
C LEU A 16 26.70 10.68 5.64
N SER A 17 25.81 11.66 5.73
CA SER A 17 24.42 11.48 6.19
C SER A 17 23.39 11.35 5.07
N THR A 18 23.81 11.35 3.80
CA THR A 18 22.96 10.91 2.68
C THR A 18 23.36 9.50 2.24
N ILE A 19 23.43 8.57 3.20
CA ILE A 19 23.14 7.17 2.84
C ILE A 19 21.66 7.17 2.54
N ASP A 20 21.38 7.21 1.24
CA ASP A 20 20.10 6.91 0.63
C ASP A 20 19.71 5.51 1.12
N ALA A 21 19.06 5.47 2.29
CA ALA A 21 18.26 4.33 2.67
C ALA A 21 17.20 4.27 1.58
N ALA A 22 17.49 3.46 0.56
CA ALA A 22 16.53 2.92 -0.38
C ALA A 22 15.20 2.88 0.36
N GLN A 23 14.21 3.64 -0.13
CA GLN A 23 12.90 3.78 0.47
C GLN A 23 12.20 2.42 0.47
N ALA A 24 12.67 1.50 1.30
CA ALA A 24 11.93 0.39 1.86
C ALA A 24 11.10 0.93 3.04
N GLN A 25 10.51 2.12 2.85
CA GLN A 25 9.17 2.35 3.36
C GLN A 25 8.26 1.51 2.48
N GLY A 26 8.33 0.19 2.67
CA GLY A 26 7.27 -0.70 2.28
C GLY A 26 6.04 -0.17 2.99
N ARG A 27 5.30 0.72 2.31
CA ARG A 27 3.91 1.05 2.61
C ARG A 27 3.27 -0.29 2.86
N GLY A 28 2.88 -0.54 4.12
CA GLY A 28 2.52 -1.85 4.60
C GLY A 28 1.65 -2.60 3.61
N TYR A 29 2.24 -3.60 2.95
CA TYR A 29 1.48 -4.58 2.23
C TYR A 29 1.35 -5.78 3.15
N GLY A 30 0.52 -5.59 4.17
CA GLY A 30 0.02 -6.68 4.97
C GLY A 30 -0.77 -7.64 4.08
N ASP A 31 -0.53 -8.94 4.29
CA ASP A 31 -1.46 -10.04 4.00
C ASP A 31 -1.95 -10.25 2.56
N GLY A 32 -1.42 -9.53 1.56
CA GLY A 32 -1.80 -9.73 0.16
C GLY A 32 -3.22 -9.26 -0.18
N ARG A 33 -3.89 -8.63 0.79
CA ARG A 33 -5.26 -8.13 0.66
C ARG A 33 -5.17 -6.63 0.45
N GLY A 34 -5.43 -6.19 -0.78
CA GLY A 34 -5.59 -4.76 -1.06
C GLY A 34 -6.71 -4.14 -0.20
N PRO A 35 -6.90 -2.82 -0.21
CA PRO A 35 -7.85 -2.12 0.66
C PRO A 35 -9.29 -2.69 0.62
N VAL A 36 -9.73 -3.19 -0.54
CA VAL A 36 -11.01 -3.92 -0.65
C VAL A 36 -11.02 -5.19 0.19
N GLY A 37 -9.95 -5.98 0.16
CA GLY A 37 -9.86 -7.23 0.91
C GLY A 37 -9.91 -7.01 2.42
N GLN A 38 -9.41 -5.87 2.90
CA GLN A 38 -9.47 -5.51 4.32
C GLN A 38 -10.88 -5.05 4.72
N VAL A 39 -11.49 -4.13 3.95
CA VAL A 39 -12.82 -3.60 4.27
C VAL A 39 -13.91 -4.65 4.08
N CYS A 40 -13.77 -5.52 3.07
CA CYS A 40 -14.76 -6.53 2.72
C CYS A 40 -14.51 -7.89 3.40
N ALA A 41 -13.60 -8.03 4.37
CA ALA A 41 -13.20 -9.35 4.91
C ALA A 41 -14.39 -10.23 5.32
N ARG A 42 -15.36 -9.68 6.05
CA ARG A 42 -16.59 -10.40 6.45
C ARG A 42 -17.47 -10.80 5.27
N ASP A 43 -17.59 -9.92 4.28
CA ASP A 43 -18.36 -10.19 3.06
C ASP A 43 -17.63 -11.24 2.19
N ILE A 44 -16.30 -11.26 2.21
CA ILE A 44 -15.48 -12.27 1.52
C ILE A 44 -15.69 -13.63 2.16
N ASP A 45 -15.64 -13.72 3.49
CA ASP A 45 -15.87 -14.98 4.20
C ASP A 45 -17.31 -15.51 3.99
N ALA A 46 -18.30 -14.60 3.88
CA ALA A 46 -19.70 -14.97 3.70
C ALA A 46 -20.04 -15.38 2.25
N TYR A 47 -19.48 -14.71 1.25
CA TYR A 47 -19.92 -14.86 -0.15
C TYR A 47 -18.82 -15.34 -1.11
N CYS A 48 -17.55 -15.17 -0.75
CA CYS A 48 -16.41 -15.36 -1.65
C CYS A 48 -15.28 -16.21 -1.03
N ALA A 49 -15.62 -17.09 -0.08
CA ALA A 49 -14.66 -17.95 0.58
C ALA A 49 -13.91 -18.83 -0.44
N GLY A 50 -12.58 -18.92 -0.30
CA GLY A 50 -11.73 -19.69 -1.20
C GLY A 50 -11.36 -19.01 -2.52
N ILE A 51 -11.87 -17.80 -2.80
CA ILE A 51 -11.44 -17.02 -3.97
C ILE A 51 -10.04 -16.44 -3.72
N ARG A 52 -9.13 -16.68 -4.66
CA ARG A 52 -7.79 -16.06 -4.62
C ARG A 52 -7.89 -14.53 -4.71
N HIS A 53 -7.25 -13.84 -3.77
CA HIS A 53 -7.21 -12.36 -3.73
C HIS A 53 -6.49 -11.71 -4.93
N GLY A 54 -5.64 -12.47 -5.64
CA GLY A 54 -4.97 -12.02 -6.87
C GLY A 54 -5.90 -11.84 -8.07
N ASN A 55 -5.42 -11.16 -9.12
CA ASN A 55 -6.12 -10.97 -10.39
C ASN A 55 -7.55 -10.39 -10.28
N ARG A 56 -7.84 -9.60 -9.24
CA ARG A 56 -9.18 -9.07 -8.93
C ARG A 56 -10.24 -10.14 -8.68
N GLY A 57 -9.88 -11.40 -8.41
CA GLY A 57 -10.83 -12.50 -8.23
C GLY A 57 -11.87 -12.20 -7.15
N VAL A 58 -11.40 -11.82 -5.96
CA VAL A 58 -12.28 -11.42 -4.84
C VAL A 58 -13.14 -10.20 -5.19
N ARG A 59 -12.57 -9.22 -5.88
CA ARG A 59 -13.29 -8.00 -6.30
C ARG A 59 -14.45 -8.34 -7.24
N ASN A 60 -14.23 -9.27 -8.17
CA ASN A 60 -15.25 -9.72 -9.10
C ASN A 60 -16.36 -10.49 -8.39
N CYS A 61 -16.01 -11.38 -7.46
CA CYS A 61 -17.00 -12.10 -6.67
C CYS A 61 -17.87 -11.14 -5.84
N LEU A 62 -17.25 -10.20 -5.11
CA LEU A 62 -17.99 -9.18 -4.36
C LEU A 62 -18.87 -8.30 -5.28
N ASN A 63 -18.42 -8.03 -6.52
CA ASN A 63 -19.23 -7.32 -7.50
C ASN A 63 -20.49 -8.10 -7.90
N SER A 64 -20.40 -9.41 -8.09
CA SER A 64 -21.56 -10.28 -8.35
C SER A 64 -22.52 -10.33 -7.16
N HIS A 65 -22.02 -10.17 -5.94
CA HIS A 65 -22.82 -10.13 -4.71
C HIS A 65 -23.11 -8.70 -4.19
N ARG A 66 -22.93 -7.66 -5.01
CA ARG A 66 -23.12 -6.25 -4.61
C ARG A 66 -24.36 -5.92 -3.78
N PRO A 67 -25.57 -6.43 -4.09
CA PRO A 67 -26.74 -6.13 -3.26
C PRO A 67 -26.66 -6.77 -1.86
N GLN A 68 -25.94 -7.87 -1.71
CA GLN A 68 -25.84 -8.67 -0.48
C GLN A 68 -24.68 -8.26 0.43
N VAL A 69 -23.58 -7.74 -0.14
CA VAL A 69 -22.44 -7.26 0.66
C VAL A 69 -22.79 -6.00 1.45
N SER A 70 -22.02 -5.76 2.52
CA SER A 70 -22.17 -4.59 3.37
C SER A 70 -22.07 -3.25 2.63
N ARG A 71 -22.68 -2.20 3.18
CA ARG A 71 -22.57 -0.83 2.64
C ARG A 71 -21.11 -0.36 2.57
N ALA A 72 -20.31 -0.71 3.58
CA ALA A 72 -18.89 -0.37 3.63
C ALA A 72 -18.10 -1.04 2.49
N CYS A 73 -18.37 -2.33 2.23
CA CYS A 73 -17.73 -3.04 1.14
C CYS A 73 -18.13 -2.46 -0.24
N ARG A 74 -19.41 -2.12 -0.46
CA ARG A 74 -19.82 -1.41 -1.68
C ARG A 74 -19.04 -0.11 -1.89
N ALA A 75 -18.95 0.73 -0.86
CA ALA A 75 -18.21 1.98 -0.93
C ALA A 75 -16.72 1.75 -1.23
N ALA A 76 -16.10 0.72 -0.66
CA ALA A 76 -14.73 0.34 -0.97
C ALA A 76 -14.57 -0.13 -2.43
N LEU A 77 -15.48 -0.96 -2.95
CA LEU A 77 -15.46 -1.42 -4.35
C LEU A 77 -15.53 -0.25 -5.35
N ASP A 78 -16.32 0.77 -5.03
CA ASP A 78 -16.47 1.97 -5.84
C ASP A 78 -15.22 2.87 -5.74
N GLY A 79 -14.69 3.06 -4.53
CA GLY A 79 -13.55 3.93 -4.23
C GLY A 79 -12.18 3.40 -4.65
N THR A 80 -12.00 2.08 -4.80
CA THR A 80 -10.70 1.48 -5.15
C THR A 80 -10.59 1.09 -6.64
N SER A 81 -11.42 1.67 -7.52
CA SER A 81 -11.63 1.22 -8.90
C SER A 81 -10.44 1.38 -9.87
N GLY A 82 -9.32 1.92 -9.44
CA GLY A 82 -8.09 1.93 -10.23
C GLY A 82 -6.92 2.31 -9.35
N GLY A 83 -5.79 1.60 -9.47
CA GLY A 83 -4.55 1.85 -8.75
C GLY A 83 -3.96 3.22 -9.03
N ARG A 84 -4.60 4.28 -8.54
CA ARG A 84 -4.01 5.59 -8.36
C ARG A 84 -3.53 5.63 -6.93
N GLY A 85 -2.30 5.19 -6.74
CA GLY A 85 -1.57 5.43 -5.50
C GLY A 85 -1.58 6.93 -5.21
N TRP A 86 -2.11 7.29 -4.04
CA TRP A 86 -1.95 8.57 -3.34
C TRP A 86 -2.27 8.22 -1.87
N GLN A 87 -1.32 8.26 -0.92
CA GLN A 87 -0.31 9.30 -0.70
C GLN A 87 1.11 8.76 -0.63
#